data_AF-A0A1Q3TGQ6-F1
#
_entry.id   AF-A0A1Q3TGQ6-F1
#
_cell.length_a   1.000
_cell.length_b   1.000
_cell.length_c   1.000
_cell.angle_alpha   90.00
_cell.angle_beta   90.00
_cell.angle_gamma   90.00
#
_symmetry.space_group_name_H-M   'P 1'
#
loop_
_entity.id
_entity.type
_entity.pdbx_description
1 polymer ?
#
loop_
_entity_poly.entity_id
_entity_poly.type
_entity_poly.pdbx_seq_one_letter_code
_entity_poly.pdbx_strand_id
1 'polypeptide(L)'
;MRLDTDRFERLVRWYPRWWRAENAAAFVGTAMDAADAAGLRAPSRGERVAAALAGLGTRLDATTARVAGVAALVLSALVATASQFGFTYAVPSLLTANLAVQVGLVPALWWTVALACARHRLHLDPTRTLFALGIAMIAATGAALAFASWSVGFDEADAGDPRSLFAALFPAFLAIGSAAAACAVVVAVSDRLPRRRGMRVLIVVTSMMGAALSLPLVAVMLMSPITTLLLSGAAVVIVALAWPDHREPTSAPASTGERDADVGGRRRAARALAVAASVTSLLAIAFAVSGSLYTTLDSTEAMIVGMRAAAGCGILVVLALALRAPRRTARQQRAVWGAATLGALTLVLVVTGWGTMLPSGNPRPIGAVVWLLPAAAIVWLVWASTWRNRSLAVAISLIVAVSLPIIGQILAAVLGILTPIVAIVVVFMREGTDAAANAGRARLNLS
;
A
#
# COMPACT_ATOMS: atom_id res chain seq x y z
N MET A 1 -8.88 -45.33 26.92
CA MET A 1 -8.37 -44.08 27.53
C MET A 1 -9.42 -43.01 27.25
N ARG A 2 -9.96 -42.26 28.23
CA ARG A 2 -10.96 -41.22 27.93
C ARG A 2 -10.24 -39.92 27.53
N LEU A 3 -10.54 -39.42 26.33
CA LEU A 3 -10.11 -38.09 25.88
C LEU A 3 -10.84 -36.99 26.65
N ASP A 4 -10.15 -35.87 26.90
CA ASP A 4 -10.72 -34.66 27.50
C ASP A 4 -11.35 -33.78 26.41
N THR A 5 -12.60 -34.09 26.03
CA THR A 5 -13.34 -33.40 24.94
C THR A 5 -13.40 -31.89 25.16
N ASP A 6 -13.64 -31.42 26.39
CA ASP A 6 -13.72 -29.99 26.72
C ASP A 6 -12.41 -29.24 26.42
N ARG A 7 -11.25 -29.89 26.59
CA ARG A 7 -9.96 -29.29 26.21
C ARG A 7 -9.80 -29.14 24.70
N PHE A 8 -10.29 -30.09 23.92
CA PHE A 8 -10.23 -29.99 22.45
C PHE A 8 -11.22 -28.95 21.93
N GLU A 9 -12.43 -28.85 22.48
CA GLU A 9 -13.39 -27.80 22.11
C GLU A 9 -12.87 -26.38 22.40
N ARG A 10 -12.05 -26.21 23.45
CA ARG A 10 -11.42 -24.92 23.74
C ARG A 10 -10.43 -24.44 22.66
N LEU A 11 -9.89 -25.34 21.84
CA LEU A 11 -8.98 -24.96 20.74
C LEU A 11 -9.65 -24.03 19.74
N VAL A 12 -10.94 -24.24 19.46
CA VAL A 12 -11.65 -23.45 18.45
C VAL A 12 -12.07 -22.06 18.96
N ARG A 13 -11.94 -21.75 20.26
CA ARG A 13 -12.39 -20.47 20.86
C ARG A 13 -11.78 -19.23 20.19
N TRP A 14 -10.56 -19.35 19.67
CA TRP A 14 -9.86 -18.26 18.99
C TRP A 14 -10.42 -17.97 17.59
N TYR A 15 -11.14 -18.91 16.98
CA TYR A 15 -11.72 -18.76 15.65
C TYR A 15 -13.00 -17.90 15.65
N PRO A 16 -13.31 -17.23 14.53
CA PRO A 16 -14.54 -16.45 14.40
C PRO A 16 -15.79 -17.36 14.43
N ARG A 17 -16.94 -16.77 14.79
CA ARG A 17 -18.20 -17.52 14.98
C ARG A 17 -18.65 -18.29 13.74
N TRP A 18 -18.57 -17.66 12.56
CA TRP A 18 -18.94 -18.28 11.29
C TRP A 18 -18.08 -19.54 11.00
N TRP A 19 -16.77 -19.43 11.20
CA TRP A 19 -15.84 -20.54 10.95
C TRP A 19 -16.12 -21.71 11.90
N ARG A 20 -16.38 -21.40 13.18
CA ARG A 20 -16.73 -22.41 14.17
C ARG A 20 -18.01 -23.16 13.83
N ALA A 21 -19.05 -22.46 13.35
CA ALA A 21 -20.32 -23.08 13.00
C ALA A 21 -20.15 -24.13 11.88
N GLU A 22 -19.25 -23.89 10.93
CA GLU A 22 -19.05 -24.75 9.77
C GLU A 22 -17.97 -25.83 9.97
N ASN A 23 -16.92 -25.54 10.73
CA ASN A 23 -15.70 -26.35 10.74
C ASN A 23 -15.33 -26.94 12.11
N ALA A 24 -15.93 -26.48 13.22
CA ALA A 24 -15.44 -26.85 14.55
C ALA A 24 -15.57 -28.35 14.84
N ALA A 25 -16.69 -28.97 14.48
CA ALA A 25 -16.93 -30.39 14.74
C ALA A 25 -15.90 -31.28 14.01
N ALA A 26 -15.67 -31.02 12.73
CA ALA A 26 -14.67 -31.74 11.93
C ALA A 26 -13.26 -31.51 12.47
N PHE A 27 -12.88 -30.26 12.75
CA PHE A 27 -11.56 -29.93 13.29
C PHE A 27 -11.28 -30.61 14.64
N VAL A 28 -12.24 -30.55 15.57
CA VAL A 28 -12.13 -31.18 16.90
C VAL A 28 -12.04 -32.69 16.76
N GLY A 29 -12.88 -33.31 15.92
CA GLY A 29 -12.84 -34.74 15.65
C GLY A 29 -11.47 -35.20 15.13
N THR A 30 -10.94 -34.54 14.10
CA THR A 30 -9.61 -34.87 13.56
C THR A 30 -8.49 -34.67 14.58
N ALA A 31 -8.57 -33.63 15.41
CA ALA A 31 -7.58 -33.38 16.46
C ALA A 31 -7.63 -34.46 17.56
N MET A 32 -8.82 -34.95 17.89
CA MET A 32 -9.03 -36.06 18.82
C MET A 32 -8.49 -37.38 18.26
N ASP A 33 -8.79 -37.69 16.99
CA ASP A 33 -8.28 -38.90 16.31
C ASP A 33 -6.74 -38.91 16.27
N ALA A 34 -6.14 -37.75 15.96
CA ALA A 34 -4.68 -37.60 15.96
C ALA A 34 -4.08 -37.75 17.36
N ALA A 35 -4.75 -37.23 18.40
CA ALA A 35 -4.32 -37.36 19.79
C ALA A 35 -4.43 -38.81 20.29
N ASP A 36 -5.50 -39.52 19.95
CA ASP A 36 -5.66 -40.94 20.27
C ASP A 36 -4.58 -41.79 19.61
N ALA A 37 -4.28 -41.54 18.33
CA ALA A 37 -3.19 -42.21 17.61
C ALA A 37 -1.81 -41.95 18.24
N ALA A 38 -1.61 -40.76 18.80
CA ALA A 38 -0.37 -40.37 19.49
C ALA A 38 -0.35 -40.76 20.99
N GLY A 39 -1.40 -41.40 21.51
CA GLY A 39 -1.52 -41.76 22.93
C GLY A 39 -1.67 -40.57 23.89
N LEU A 40 -2.10 -39.40 23.38
CA LEU A 40 -2.29 -38.17 24.14
C LEU A 40 -3.73 -38.07 24.65
N ARG A 41 -3.92 -37.63 25.90
CA ARG A 41 -5.27 -37.41 26.50
C ARG A 41 -5.84 -36.02 26.27
N ALA A 42 -4.99 -35.08 25.88
CA ALA A 42 -5.29 -33.66 25.78
C ALA A 42 -4.41 -33.01 24.71
N PRO A 43 -4.81 -31.86 24.16
CA PRO A 43 -4.03 -31.19 23.14
C PRO A 43 -2.66 -30.78 23.66
N SER A 44 -1.64 -30.96 22.82
CA SER A 44 -0.27 -30.56 23.14
C SER A 44 -0.16 -29.04 23.29
N ARG A 45 0.90 -28.55 23.97
CA ARG A 45 1.18 -27.10 24.06
C ARG A 45 1.33 -26.48 22.67
N GLY A 46 2.00 -27.20 21.75
CA GLY A 46 2.19 -26.79 20.37
C GLY A 46 0.87 -26.64 19.61
N GLU A 47 -0.03 -27.63 19.72
CA GLU A 47 -1.37 -27.57 19.11
C GLU A 47 -2.19 -26.39 19.64
N ARG A 48 -2.14 -26.11 20.95
CA ARG A 48 -2.86 -24.97 21.53
C ARG A 48 -2.38 -23.64 20.96
N VAL A 49 -1.06 -23.46 20.85
CA VAL A 49 -0.47 -22.24 20.28
C VAL A 49 -0.77 -22.15 18.78
N ALA A 50 -0.63 -23.25 18.04
CA ALA A 50 -0.93 -23.30 16.62
C ALA A 50 -2.41 -22.98 16.33
N ALA A 51 -3.34 -23.56 17.10
CA ALA A 51 -4.77 -23.27 16.99
C ALA A 51 -5.10 -21.82 17.35
N ALA A 52 -4.43 -21.25 18.36
CA ALA A 52 -4.61 -19.84 18.72
C ALA A 52 -4.11 -18.90 17.60
N LEU A 53 -2.92 -19.15 17.05
CA LEU A 53 -2.36 -18.34 15.96
C LEU A 53 -3.18 -18.45 14.67
N ALA A 54 -3.60 -19.66 14.30
CA ALA A 54 -4.47 -19.87 13.14
C ALA A 54 -5.84 -19.23 13.35
N GLY A 55 -6.42 -19.34 14.56
CA GLY A 55 -7.68 -18.69 14.94
C GLY A 55 -7.60 -17.16 14.89
N LEU A 56 -6.53 -16.56 15.42
CA LEU A 56 -6.29 -15.11 15.31
C LEU A 56 -6.06 -14.68 13.86
N GLY A 57 -5.28 -15.46 13.10
CA GLY A 57 -5.04 -15.19 11.69
C GLY A 57 -6.32 -15.23 10.86
N THR A 58 -7.24 -16.17 11.13
CA THR A 58 -8.54 -16.26 10.44
C THR A 58 -9.48 -15.09 10.72
N ARG A 59 -9.23 -14.31 11.78
CA ARG A 59 -9.94 -13.05 12.06
C ARG A 59 -9.43 -11.87 11.24
N LEU A 60 -8.36 -12.00 10.46
CA LEU A 60 -7.96 -11.00 9.46
C LEU A 60 -8.91 -11.07 8.26
N ASP A 61 -10.17 -10.75 8.50
CA ASP A 61 -11.28 -10.83 7.56
C ASP A 61 -11.79 -9.45 7.17
N ALA A 62 -12.89 -9.41 6.41
CA ALA A 62 -13.53 -8.17 5.96
C ALA A 62 -13.94 -7.26 7.13
N THR A 63 -14.39 -7.85 8.24
CA THR A 63 -14.86 -7.09 9.40
C THR A 63 -13.69 -6.39 10.08
N THR A 64 -12.62 -7.13 10.34
CA THR A 64 -11.39 -6.56 10.92
C THR A 64 -10.79 -5.51 10.00
N ALA A 65 -10.77 -5.74 8.68
CA ALA A 65 -10.29 -4.74 7.73
C ALA A 65 -11.12 -3.44 7.75
N ARG A 66 -12.46 -3.54 7.78
CA ARG A 66 -13.36 -2.37 7.87
C ARG A 66 -13.17 -1.61 9.18
N VAL A 67 -13.17 -2.31 10.31
CA VAL A 67 -13.00 -1.69 11.64
C VAL A 67 -11.63 -1.02 11.72
N ALA A 68 -10.57 -1.69 11.28
CA ALA A 68 -9.23 -1.12 11.27
C ALA A 68 -9.12 0.10 10.35
N GLY A 69 -9.70 0.05 9.14
CA GLY A 69 -9.71 1.17 8.20
C GLY A 69 -10.45 2.39 8.74
N VAL A 70 -11.64 2.20 9.33
CA VAL A 70 -12.41 3.29 9.94
C VAL A 70 -11.70 3.85 11.17
N ALA A 71 -11.16 2.99 12.04
CA ALA A 71 -10.40 3.42 13.21
C ALA A 71 -9.16 4.24 12.80
N ALA A 72 -8.43 3.80 11.77
CA ALA A 72 -7.29 4.54 11.24
C ALA A 72 -7.72 5.92 10.73
N LEU A 73 -8.85 5.99 10.00
CA LEU A 73 -9.38 7.24 9.47
C LEU A 73 -9.76 8.22 10.58
N VAL A 74 -10.51 7.75 11.58
CA VAL A 74 -10.93 8.58 12.72
C VAL A 74 -9.72 9.08 13.50
N LEU A 75 -8.79 8.19 13.84
CA LEU A 75 -7.59 8.56 14.60
C LEU A 75 -6.72 9.55 13.83
N SER A 76 -6.46 9.31 12.55
CA SER A 76 -5.71 10.25 11.73
C SER A 76 -6.42 11.60 11.57
N ALA A 77 -7.76 11.62 11.51
CA ALA A 77 -8.53 12.87 11.45
C ALA A 77 -8.39 13.67 12.74
N LEU A 78 -8.43 13.00 13.90
CA LEU A 78 -8.24 13.62 15.21
C LEU A 78 -6.82 14.19 15.34
N VAL A 79 -5.79 13.43 14.97
CA VAL A 79 -4.39 13.89 14.99
C VAL A 79 -4.23 15.09 14.05
N ALA A 80 -4.76 15.01 12.81
CA ALA A 80 -4.69 16.11 11.84
C ALA A 80 -5.36 17.37 12.36
N THR A 81 -6.56 17.24 12.94
CA THR A 81 -7.29 18.37 13.52
C THR A 81 -6.49 18.98 14.67
N ALA A 82 -6.02 18.16 15.62
CA ALA A 82 -5.26 18.63 16.78
C ALA A 82 -3.97 19.36 16.37
N SER A 83 -3.26 18.88 15.36
CA SER A 83 -2.07 19.53 14.84
C SER A 83 -2.37 20.84 14.11
N GLN A 84 -3.45 20.92 13.32
CA GLN A 84 -3.82 22.14 12.59
C GLN A 84 -4.30 23.27 13.49
N PHE A 85 -5.01 22.94 14.58
CA PHE A 85 -5.43 23.94 15.58
C PHE A 85 -4.32 24.30 16.58
N GLY A 86 -3.10 23.80 16.39
CA GLY A 86 -1.96 24.11 17.24
C GLY A 86 -2.01 23.50 18.64
N PHE A 87 -2.99 22.63 18.94
CA PHE A 87 -3.13 22.00 20.25
C PHE A 87 -1.91 21.15 20.63
N THR A 88 -1.22 20.57 19.64
CA THR A 88 0.03 19.84 19.84
C THR A 88 1.16 20.70 20.38
N TYR A 89 1.20 21.99 20.05
CA TYR A 89 2.24 22.90 20.53
C TYR A 89 1.88 23.51 21.87
N ALA A 90 0.58 23.64 22.18
CA ALA A 90 0.10 24.19 23.43
C ALA A 90 0.24 23.20 24.62
N VAL A 91 0.20 21.89 24.37
CA VAL A 91 0.22 20.86 25.43
C VAL A 91 1.22 19.75 25.08
N PRO A 92 2.38 19.68 25.76
CA PRO A 92 3.44 18.70 25.44
C PRO A 92 2.99 17.24 25.49
N SER A 93 2.07 16.87 26.38
CA SER A 93 1.53 15.50 26.44
C SER A 93 0.69 15.14 25.20
N LEU A 94 0.01 16.12 24.59
CA LEU A 94 -0.73 15.91 23.34
C LEU A 94 0.21 15.71 22.15
N LEU A 95 1.39 16.36 22.15
CA LEU A 95 2.41 16.10 21.13
C LEU A 95 2.86 14.64 21.17
N THR A 96 3.24 14.14 22.36
CA THR A 96 3.67 12.75 22.54
C THR A 96 2.56 11.76 22.18
N ALA A 97 1.33 12.03 22.60
CA ALA A 97 0.18 11.19 22.26
C ALA A 97 -0.08 11.18 20.75
N ASN A 98 -0.01 12.33 20.08
CA ASN A 98 -0.18 12.41 18.63
C ASN A 98 0.91 11.65 17.89
N LEU A 99 2.17 11.78 18.28
CA LEU A 99 3.26 11.02 17.68
C LEU A 99 3.05 9.50 17.87
N ALA A 100 2.66 9.05 19.07
CA ALA A 100 2.40 7.64 19.34
C ALA A 100 1.25 7.09 18.48
N VAL A 101 0.17 7.86 18.30
CA VAL A 101 -0.96 7.48 17.44
C VAL A 101 -0.53 7.47 15.97
N GLN A 102 0.13 8.52 15.51
CA GLN A 102 0.45 8.76 14.12
C GLN A 102 1.51 7.78 13.58
N VAL A 103 2.48 7.43 14.41
CA VAL A 103 3.65 6.64 14.03
C VAL A 103 3.56 5.19 14.48
N GLY A 104 2.74 4.91 15.50
CA GLY A 104 2.50 3.55 16.00
C GLY A 104 1.15 3.00 15.57
N LEU A 105 0.07 3.55 16.14
CA LEU A 105 -1.26 2.94 16.06
C LEU A 105 -1.85 2.99 14.65
N VAL A 106 -1.78 4.15 13.97
CA VAL A 106 -2.31 4.33 12.61
C VAL A 106 -1.65 3.39 11.60
N PRO A 107 -0.31 3.32 11.47
CA PRO A 107 0.33 2.35 10.59
C PRO A 107 0.03 0.89 10.95
N ALA A 108 -0.16 0.56 12.24
CA ALA A 108 -0.60 -0.78 12.64
C ALA A 108 -1.95 -1.16 12.02
N LEU A 109 -2.89 -0.21 12.03
CA LEU A 109 -4.20 -0.37 11.44
C LEU A 109 -4.12 -0.46 9.90
N TRP A 110 -3.27 0.32 9.25
CA TRP A 110 -3.03 0.21 7.80
C TRP A 110 -2.48 -1.15 7.39
N TRP A 111 -1.48 -1.66 8.12
CA TRP A 111 -0.93 -2.99 7.85
C TRP A 111 -1.96 -4.09 8.07
N THR A 112 -2.81 -3.93 9.08
CA THR A 112 -3.96 -4.83 9.32
C THR A 112 -4.92 -4.82 8.12
N VAL A 113 -5.26 -3.64 7.61
CA VAL A 113 -6.09 -3.50 6.39
C VAL A 113 -5.43 -4.16 5.19
N ALA A 114 -4.17 -3.82 4.92
CA ALA A 114 -3.43 -4.29 3.75
C ALA A 114 -3.31 -5.82 3.74
N LEU A 115 -2.92 -6.41 4.88
CA LEU A 115 -2.77 -7.86 5.01
C LEU A 115 -4.10 -8.61 5.01
N ALA A 116 -5.17 -8.06 5.61
CA ALA A 116 -6.50 -8.66 5.52
C ALA A 116 -7.01 -8.66 4.07
N CYS A 117 -6.84 -7.54 3.34
CA CYS A 117 -7.21 -7.44 1.92
C CYS A 117 -6.38 -8.42 1.07
N ALA A 118 -5.06 -8.44 1.26
CA ALA A 118 -4.16 -9.32 0.54
C ALA A 118 -4.48 -10.79 0.82
N ARG A 119 -4.75 -11.15 2.07
CA ARG A 119 -5.18 -12.50 2.46
C ARG A 119 -6.46 -12.89 1.76
N HIS A 120 -7.46 -12.03 1.70
CA HIS A 120 -8.71 -12.34 1.00
C HIS A 120 -8.51 -12.52 -0.51
N ARG A 121 -7.73 -11.63 -1.15
CA ARG A 121 -7.52 -11.66 -2.60
C ARG A 121 -6.56 -12.74 -3.07
N LEU A 122 -5.55 -13.07 -2.27
CA LEU A 122 -4.49 -14.01 -2.62
C LEU A 122 -4.65 -15.36 -1.91
N HIS A 123 -5.62 -15.51 -1.02
CA HIS A 123 -5.82 -16.69 -0.16
C HIS A 123 -4.54 -17.07 0.59
N LEU A 124 -3.96 -16.09 1.31
CA LEU A 124 -2.75 -16.28 2.10
C LEU A 124 -3.03 -17.12 3.35
N ASP A 125 -2.01 -17.82 3.84
CA ASP A 125 -2.08 -18.63 5.06
C ASP A 125 -2.36 -17.75 6.30
N PRO A 126 -3.28 -18.15 7.20
CA PRO A 126 -3.62 -17.37 8.38
C PRO A 126 -2.47 -17.06 9.32
N THR A 127 -1.69 -18.09 9.63
CA THR A 127 -0.64 -18.03 10.63
C THR A 127 0.50 -17.16 10.11
N ARG A 128 0.88 -17.35 8.85
CA ARG A 128 1.93 -16.54 8.21
C ARG A 128 1.53 -15.09 8.02
N THR A 129 0.27 -14.83 7.70
CA THR A 129 -0.24 -13.45 7.59
C THR A 129 -0.16 -12.74 8.95
N LEU A 130 -0.47 -13.44 10.05
CA LEU A 130 -0.34 -12.89 11.40
C LEU A 130 1.13 -12.60 11.78
N PHE A 131 2.06 -13.49 11.46
CA PHE A 131 3.49 -13.23 11.64
C PHE A 131 3.97 -12.05 10.78
N ALA A 132 3.52 -11.98 9.52
CA ALA A 132 3.83 -10.87 8.65
C ALA A 132 3.34 -9.53 9.22
N LEU A 133 2.17 -9.50 9.87
CA LEU A 133 1.68 -8.31 10.57
C LEU A 133 2.63 -7.89 11.70
N GLY A 134 3.09 -8.84 12.53
CA GLY A 134 4.06 -8.56 13.59
C GLY A 134 5.39 -8.02 13.05
N ILE A 135 5.91 -8.59 11.95
CA ILE A 135 7.13 -8.10 11.30
C ILE A 135 6.91 -6.71 10.67
N ALA A 136 5.74 -6.46 10.08
CA ALA A 136 5.39 -5.17 9.52
C ALA A 136 5.35 -4.05 10.57
N MET A 137 5.01 -4.38 11.82
CA MET A 137 5.13 -3.43 12.94
C MET A 137 6.57 -3.04 13.23
N ILE A 138 7.50 -3.99 13.18
CA ILE A 138 8.95 -3.70 13.32
C ILE A 138 9.39 -2.78 12.18
N ALA A 139 8.89 -3.02 10.96
CA ALA A 139 9.17 -2.17 9.81
C ALA A 139 8.68 -0.73 10.00
N ALA A 140 7.44 -0.55 10.49
CA ALA A 140 6.87 0.76 10.78
C ALA A 140 7.69 1.51 11.85
N THR A 141 8.09 0.82 12.93
CA THR A 141 8.95 1.39 13.97
C THR A 141 10.34 1.75 13.44
N GLY A 142 10.92 0.91 12.57
CA GLY A 142 12.20 1.23 11.92
C GLY A 142 12.09 2.47 11.03
N ALA A 143 11.02 2.60 10.25
CA ALA A 143 10.74 3.77 9.41
C ALA A 143 10.63 5.05 10.25
N ALA A 144 9.85 4.98 11.33
CA ALA A 144 9.68 6.05 12.30
C ALA A 144 10.99 6.57 12.88
N LEU A 145 11.80 5.65 13.40
CA LEU A 145 13.08 5.96 14.03
C LEU A 145 14.09 6.50 13.01
N ALA A 146 14.09 5.96 11.78
CA ALA A 146 14.93 6.46 10.70
C ALA A 146 14.58 7.92 10.40
N PHE A 147 13.30 8.26 10.24
CA PHE A 147 12.92 9.64 9.99
C PHE A 147 13.25 10.57 11.17
N ALA A 148 12.91 10.18 12.40
CA ALA A 148 13.24 10.99 13.57
C ALA A 148 14.75 11.25 13.69
N SER A 149 15.56 10.22 13.44
CA SER A 149 17.03 10.33 13.40
C SER A 149 17.52 11.24 12.28
N TRP A 150 16.91 11.17 11.09
CA TRP A 150 17.22 12.06 9.97
C TRP A 150 16.88 13.51 10.27
N SER A 151 15.70 13.79 10.85
CA SER A 151 15.28 15.14 11.24
C SER A 151 16.25 15.76 12.25
N VAL A 152 16.61 15.02 13.31
CA VAL A 152 17.58 15.49 14.30
C VAL A 152 18.94 15.76 13.65
N GLY A 153 19.43 14.87 12.78
CA GLY A 153 20.69 15.08 12.09
C GLY A 153 20.68 16.25 11.10
N PHE A 154 19.50 16.58 10.55
CA PHE A 154 19.31 17.76 9.71
C PHE A 154 19.41 19.04 10.54
N ASP A 155 18.70 19.12 11.66
CA ASP A 155 18.73 20.27 12.57
C ASP A 155 20.14 20.50 13.14
N GLU A 156 20.86 19.43 13.51
CA GLU A 156 22.26 19.49 13.95
C GLU A 156 23.18 20.03 12.86
N ALA A 157 23.01 19.58 11.61
CA ALA A 157 23.81 20.06 10.48
C ALA A 157 23.56 21.54 10.18
N ASP A 158 22.31 21.99 10.26
CA ASP A 158 21.92 23.39 10.06
C ASP A 158 22.45 24.29 11.20
N ALA A 159 22.50 23.78 12.43
CA ALA A 159 23.09 24.47 13.58
C ALA A 159 24.63 24.51 13.56
N GLY A 160 25.27 23.70 12.70
CA GLY A 160 26.72 23.50 12.70
C GLY A 160 27.23 22.66 13.88
N ASP A 161 26.34 21.91 14.52
CA ASP A 161 26.64 21.08 15.68
C ASP A 161 27.27 19.74 15.28
N PRO A 162 28.09 19.13 16.16
CA PRO A 162 28.58 17.78 15.94
C PRO A 162 27.43 16.78 15.95
N ARG A 163 27.46 15.85 15.00
CA ARG A 163 26.42 14.83 14.82
C ARG A 163 26.27 13.95 16.07
N SER A 164 25.05 13.86 16.61
CA SER A 164 24.74 13.00 17.75
C SER A 164 24.73 11.51 17.39
N LEU A 165 24.82 10.65 18.41
CA LEU A 165 24.66 9.19 18.23
C LEU A 165 23.31 8.85 17.60
N PHE A 166 22.24 9.54 18.01
CA PHE A 166 20.90 9.29 17.48
C PHE A 166 20.84 9.64 15.99
N ALA A 167 21.37 10.79 15.58
CA ALA A 167 21.46 11.18 14.16
C ALA A 167 22.39 10.26 13.33
N ALA A 168 23.42 9.68 13.96
CA ALA A 168 24.32 8.72 13.31
C ALA A 168 23.65 7.35 13.05
N LEU A 169 22.63 6.97 13.83
CA LEU A 169 21.91 5.71 13.69
C LEU A 169 20.89 5.67 12.53
N PHE A 170 20.69 6.78 11.80
CA PHE A 170 19.79 6.87 10.66
C PHE A 170 19.92 5.68 9.68
N PRO A 171 21.12 5.32 9.18
CA PRO A 171 21.27 4.22 8.23
C PRO A 171 20.88 2.87 8.84
N ALA A 172 21.12 2.67 10.14
CA ALA A 172 20.79 1.43 10.84
C ALA A 172 19.28 1.26 10.98
N PHE A 173 18.56 2.31 11.40
CA PHE A 173 17.09 2.28 11.47
C PHE A 173 16.46 2.04 10.10
N LEU A 174 16.97 2.70 9.06
CA LEU A 174 16.51 2.51 7.69
C LEU A 174 16.74 1.07 7.20
N ALA A 175 17.92 0.50 7.47
CA ALA A 175 18.25 -0.87 7.10
C ALA A 175 17.37 -1.90 7.83
N ILE A 176 17.18 -1.75 9.15
CA ILE A 176 16.34 -2.64 9.95
C ILE A 176 14.89 -2.57 9.49
N GLY A 177 14.35 -1.36 9.30
CA GLY A 177 12.97 -1.17 8.86
C GLY A 177 12.73 -1.74 7.46
N SER A 178 13.67 -1.52 6.54
CA SER A 178 13.59 -2.05 5.16
C SER A 178 13.68 -3.57 5.12
N ALA A 179 14.60 -4.15 5.91
CA ALA A 179 14.73 -5.59 6.04
C ALA A 179 13.46 -6.22 6.63
N ALA A 180 12.89 -5.61 7.67
CA ALA A 180 11.63 -6.06 8.26
C ALA A 180 10.48 -5.99 7.25
N ALA A 181 10.32 -4.89 6.51
CA ALA A 181 9.28 -4.76 5.48
C ALA A 181 9.41 -5.85 4.41
N ALA A 182 10.62 -6.12 3.92
CA ALA A 182 10.87 -7.18 2.95
C ALA A 182 10.53 -8.57 3.54
N CYS A 183 10.95 -8.83 4.78
CA CYS A 183 10.64 -10.08 5.48
C CYS A 183 9.14 -10.27 5.67
N ALA A 184 8.38 -9.23 6.02
CA ALA A 184 6.93 -9.30 6.17
C ALA A 184 6.25 -9.75 4.87
N VAL A 185 6.64 -9.16 3.73
CA VAL A 185 6.11 -9.54 2.41
C VAL A 185 6.47 -10.99 2.09
N VAL A 186 7.73 -11.38 2.25
CA VAL A 186 8.21 -12.74 1.96
C VAL A 186 7.50 -13.77 2.81
N VAL A 187 7.36 -13.53 4.12
CA VAL A 187 6.63 -14.41 5.04
C VAL A 187 5.17 -14.55 4.61
N ALA A 188 4.49 -13.45 4.31
CA ALA A 188 3.09 -13.46 3.90
C ALA A 188 2.83 -14.28 2.62
N VAL A 189 3.73 -14.22 1.64
CA VAL A 189 3.55 -14.88 0.32
C VAL A 189 4.36 -16.17 0.15
N SER A 190 5.05 -16.63 1.19
CA SER A 190 6.00 -17.75 1.13
C SER A 190 5.42 -19.04 0.57
N ASP A 191 4.15 -19.37 0.86
CA ASP A 191 3.46 -20.55 0.29
C ASP A 191 3.16 -20.44 -1.20
N ARG A 192 3.21 -19.22 -1.74
CA ARG A 192 3.00 -18.95 -3.17
C ARG A 192 4.32 -18.73 -3.90
N LEU A 193 5.45 -18.81 -3.20
CA LEU A 193 6.75 -18.67 -3.84
C LEU A 193 6.99 -19.85 -4.79
N PRO A 194 7.27 -19.56 -6.07
CA PRO A 194 7.55 -20.61 -7.05
C PRO A 194 8.68 -21.52 -6.59
N ARG A 195 8.59 -22.81 -6.92
CA ARG A 195 9.62 -23.81 -6.56
C ARG A 195 10.99 -23.54 -7.19
N ARG A 196 11.02 -22.79 -8.31
CA ARG A 196 12.26 -22.42 -9.02
C ARG A 196 13.07 -21.41 -8.21
N ARG A 197 14.29 -21.81 -7.82
CA ARG A 197 15.24 -21.01 -7.00
C ARG A 197 15.46 -19.60 -7.55
N GLY A 198 15.65 -19.44 -8.87
CA GLY A 198 15.87 -18.12 -9.48
C GLY A 198 14.71 -17.14 -9.30
N MET A 199 13.46 -17.62 -9.34
CA MET A 199 12.28 -16.78 -9.17
C MET A 199 12.07 -16.38 -7.70
N ARG A 200 12.49 -17.24 -6.75
CA ARG A 200 12.49 -16.90 -5.32
C ARG A 200 13.48 -15.78 -5.02
N VAL A 201 14.71 -15.89 -5.55
CA VAL A 201 15.72 -14.85 -5.41
C VAL A 201 15.22 -13.54 -6.01
N LEU A 202 14.64 -13.57 -7.21
CA LEU A 202 14.06 -12.39 -7.82
C LEU A 202 13.00 -11.74 -6.92
N ILE A 203 12.04 -12.51 -6.39
CA ILE A 203 10.99 -11.97 -5.51
C ILE A 203 11.60 -11.36 -4.24
N VAL A 204 12.54 -12.04 -3.59
CA VAL A 204 13.21 -11.52 -2.38
C VAL A 204 13.95 -10.22 -2.70
N VAL A 205 14.76 -10.19 -3.77
CA VAL A 205 15.51 -9.00 -4.19
C VAL A 205 14.56 -7.85 -4.54
N THR A 206 13.49 -8.11 -5.31
CA THR A 206 12.51 -7.07 -5.65
C THR A 206 11.74 -6.57 -4.43
N SER A 207 11.44 -7.43 -3.45
CA SER A 207 10.81 -7.03 -2.19
C SER A 207 11.76 -6.21 -1.33
N MET A 208 13.05 -6.55 -1.30
CA MET A 208 14.06 -5.75 -0.59
C MET A 208 14.26 -4.39 -1.25
N MET A 209 14.37 -4.33 -2.58
CA MET A 209 14.45 -3.07 -3.31
C MET A 209 13.17 -2.23 -3.11
N GLY A 210 12.00 -2.86 -3.23
CA GLY A 210 10.72 -2.19 -3.00
C GLY A 210 10.59 -1.67 -1.58
N ALA A 211 11.01 -2.43 -0.57
CA ALA A 211 11.04 -2.01 0.82
C ALA A 211 12.02 -0.84 1.03
N ALA A 212 13.25 -0.95 0.55
CA ALA A 212 14.26 0.11 0.68
C ALA A 212 13.84 1.42 0.01
N LEU A 213 13.13 1.35 -1.12
CA LEU A 213 12.62 2.53 -1.82
C LEU A 213 11.35 3.11 -1.17
N SER A 214 10.49 2.27 -0.58
CA SER A 214 9.21 2.71 0.00
C SER A 214 9.30 3.08 1.47
N LEU A 215 10.27 2.58 2.23
CA LEU A 215 10.36 2.85 3.66
C LEU A 215 10.64 4.33 4.00
N PRO A 216 11.60 5.02 3.34
CA PRO A 216 11.80 6.46 3.54
C PRO A 216 10.52 7.24 3.23
N LEU A 217 9.79 6.78 2.21
CA LEU A 217 8.53 7.40 1.81
C LEU A 217 7.45 7.24 2.88
N VAL A 218 7.27 6.02 3.38
CA VAL A 218 6.34 5.75 4.49
C VAL A 218 6.72 6.59 5.69
N ALA A 219 8.02 6.74 5.98
CA ALA A 219 8.48 7.54 7.11
C ALA A 219 8.10 9.03 6.98
N VAL A 220 8.29 9.63 5.80
CA VAL A 220 7.83 11.00 5.51
C VAL A 220 6.30 11.11 5.59
N MET A 221 5.58 10.13 5.03
CA MET A 221 4.11 10.10 5.05
C MET A 221 3.52 9.91 6.46
N LEU A 222 4.26 9.28 7.36
CA LEU A 222 3.84 9.08 8.75
C LEU A 222 3.96 10.35 9.59
N MET A 223 4.67 11.38 9.13
CA MET A 223 4.94 12.56 9.96
C MET A 223 4.02 13.73 9.68
N SER A 224 3.44 13.82 8.48
CA SER A 224 2.36 14.76 8.24
C SER A 224 1.01 14.18 8.69
N PRO A 225 0.31 14.82 9.65
CA PRO A 225 -1.00 14.36 10.09
C PRO A 225 -2.01 14.28 8.94
N ILE A 226 -1.82 15.13 7.93
CA ILE A 226 -2.68 15.19 6.75
C ILE A 226 -2.38 14.02 5.80
N THR A 227 -1.12 13.65 5.60
CA THR A 227 -0.77 12.48 4.78
C THR A 227 -1.24 11.17 5.43
N THR A 228 -1.20 11.08 6.77
CA THR A 228 -1.76 9.92 7.47
C THR A 228 -3.28 9.85 7.34
N LEU A 229 -4.01 10.97 7.45
CA LEU A 229 -5.46 11.02 7.21
C LEU A 229 -5.85 10.46 5.84
N LEU A 230 -5.05 10.77 4.83
CA LEU A 230 -5.31 10.33 3.46
C LEU A 230 -5.00 8.87 3.21
N LEU A 231 -3.89 8.37 3.74
CA LEU A 231 -3.57 6.95 3.66
C LEU A 231 -4.64 6.12 4.37
N SER A 232 -5.15 6.62 5.49
CA SER A 232 -6.33 6.02 6.15
C SER A 232 -7.58 6.07 5.27
N GLY A 233 -7.84 7.18 4.58
CA GLY A 233 -8.93 7.28 3.60
C GLY A 233 -8.77 6.29 2.45
N ALA A 234 -7.57 6.17 1.90
CA ALA A 234 -7.23 5.19 0.87
C ALA A 234 -7.42 3.75 1.38
N ALA A 235 -7.05 3.46 2.63
CA ALA A 235 -7.26 2.16 3.24
C ALA A 235 -8.76 1.80 3.30
N VAL A 236 -9.64 2.73 3.69
CA VAL A 236 -11.10 2.53 3.66
C VAL A 236 -11.61 2.25 2.24
N VAL A 237 -11.11 3.00 1.25
CA VAL A 237 -11.45 2.76 -0.17
C VAL A 237 -10.97 1.38 -0.62
N ILE A 238 -9.74 0.98 -0.27
CA ILE A 238 -9.18 -0.33 -0.60
C ILE A 238 -10.06 -1.44 0.00
N VAL A 239 -10.52 -1.31 1.24
CA VAL A 239 -11.43 -2.29 1.87
C VAL A 239 -12.74 -2.39 1.10
N ALA A 240 -13.35 -1.26 0.73
CA ALA A 240 -14.59 -1.22 -0.04
C ALA A 240 -14.43 -1.88 -1.42
N LEU A 241 -13.26 -1.73 -2.05
CA LEU A 241 -12.93 -2.36 -3.33
C LEU A 241 -12.53 -3.83 -3.19
N ALA A 242 -11.92 -4.23 -2.07
CA ALA A 242 -11.46 -5.59 -1.82
C ALA A 242 -12.64 -6.54 -1.57
N TRP A 243 -13.69 -6.08 -0.89
CA TRP A 243 -14.92 -6.83 -0.62
C TRP A 243 -16.16 -6.13 -1.18
N PRO A 244 -16.38 -6.20 -2.50
CA PRO A 244 -17.63 -5.75 -3.09
C PRO A 244 -18.77 -6.63 -2.58
N ASP A 245 -19.87 -6.01 -2.11
CA ASP A 245 -21.09 -6.73 -1.77
C ASP A 245 -21.55 -7.55 -2.98
N HIS A 246 -21.72 -8.86 -2.77
CA HIS A 246 -22.09 -9.79 -3.83
C HIS A 246 -23.46 -9.42 -4.41
N ARG A 247 -23.49 -9.13 -5.71
CA ARG A 247 -24.69 -9.20 -6.54
C ARG A 247 -24.38 -9.98 -7.79
N GLU A 248 -25.33 -10.84 -8.15
CA GLU A 248 -25.25 -11.75 -9.28
C GLU A 248 -24.79 -11.05 -10.56
N PRO A 249 -23.77 -11.56 -11.24
CA PRO A 249 -23.36 -11.05 -12.53
C PRO A 249 -24.46 -11.39 -13.55
N THR A 250 -25.18 -10.37 -14.01
CA THR A 250 -26.05 -10.50 -15.17
C THR A 250 -25.17 -10.81 -16.38
N SER A 251 -25.24 -12.04 -16.85
CA SER A 251 -24.54 -12.61 -17.98
C SER A 251 -25.02 -11.96 -19.28
N ALA A 252 -24.29 -10.95 -19.76
CA ALA A 252 -24.42 -10.49 -21.13
C ALA A 252 -23.41 -11.25 -22.01
N PRO A 253 -23.83 -11.80 -23.17
CA PRO A 253 -22.95 -12.56 -24.05
C PRO A 253 -21.89 -11.63 -24.66
N ALA A 254 -20.63 -12.01 -24.54
CA ALA A 254 -19.50 -11.27 -25.08
C ALA A 254 -19.27 -11.66 -26.54
N SER A 255 -19.32 -10.68 -27.44
CA SER A 255 -18.82 -10.78 -28.81
C SER A 255 -17.28 -10.86 -28.80
N THR A 256 -16.72 -12.00 -29.19
CA THR A 256 -15.32 -12.41 -28.91
C THR A 256 -14.32 -12.26 -30.07
N GLY A 257 -14.72 -11.86 -31.28
CA GLY A 257 -13.83 -11.95 -32.45
C GLY A 257 -12.81 -10.81 -32.64
N GLU A 258 -13.25 -9.55 -32.63
CA GLU A 258 -12.41 -8.40 -33.01
C GLU A 258 -11.71 -7.69 -31.84
N ARG A 259 -12.12 -7.95 -30.60
CA ARG A 259 -11.60 -7.23 -29.42
C ARG A 259 -10.23 -7.72 -28.93
N ASP A 260 -9.83 -8.95 -29.25
CA ASP A 260 -8.62 -9.55 -28.68
C ASP A 260 -7.31 -9.02 -29.30
N ALA A 261 -7.32 -8.64 -30.58
CA ALA A 261 -6.15 -8.10 -31.27
C ALA A 261 -5.77 -6.68 -30.78
N ASP A 262 -6.74 -5.77 -30.64
CA ASP A 262 -6.51 -4.41 -30.13
C ASP A 262 -6.05 -4.42 -28.64
N VAL A 263 -6.57 -5.35 -27.85
CA VAL A 263 -6.19 -5.53 -26.45
C VAL A 263 -4.72 -5.97 -26.35
N GLY A 264 -4.25 -6.85 -27.24
CA GLY A 264 -2.85 -7.30 -27.28
C GLY A 264 -1.85 -6.18 -27.56
N GLY A 265 -2.10 -5.36 -28.58
CA GLY A 265 -1.22 -4.23 -28.95
C GLY A 265 -1.12 -3.19 -27.85
N ARG A 266 -2.26 -2.80 -27.27
CA ARG A 266 -2.32 -1.82 -26.18
C ARG A 266 -1.63 -2.30 -24.90
N ARG A 267 -1.71 -3.60 -24.60
CA ARG A 267 -0.99 -4.21 -23.47
C ARG A 267 0.52 -4.14 -23.66
N ARG A 268 1.02 -4.39 -24.87
CA ARG A 268 2.46 -4.26 -25.19
C ARG A 268 2.92 -2.82 -25.06
N ALA A 269 2.17 -1.86 -25.60
CA ALA A 269 2.47 -0.44 -25.47
C ALA A 269 2.50 0.02 -24.00
N ALA A 270 1.50 -0.37 -23.20
CA ALA A 270 1.48 -0.04 -21.77
C ALA A 270 2.68 -0.62 -21.00
N ARG A 271 3.10 -1.85 -21.32
CA ARG A 271 4.31 -2.45 -20.74
C ARG A 271 5.57 -1.70 -21.16
N ALA A 272 5.71 -1.36 -22.43
CA ALA A 272 6.86 -0.61 -22.93
C ALA A 272 6.98 0.76 -22.23
N LEU A 273 5.87 1.48 -22.10
CA LEU A 273 5.81 2.75 -21.37
C LEU A 273 6.17 2.58 -19.89
N ALA A 274 5.67 1.54 -19.24
CA ALA A 274 6.01 1.27 -17.84
C ALA A 274 7.50 0.91 -17.66
N VAL A 275 8.08 0.10 -18.55
CA VAL A 275 9.53 -0.19 -18.52
C VAL A 275 10.35 1.08 -18.74
N ALA A 276 9.99 1.90 -19.73
CA ALA A 276 10.66 3.17 -19.99
C ALA A 276 10.60 4.07 -18.75
N ALA A 277 9.41 4.23 -18.16
CA ALA A 277 9.20 5.02 -16.94
C ALA A 277 10.04 4.52 -15.76
N SER A 278 10.12 3.20 -15.55
CA SER A 278 10.95 2.61 -14.51
C SER A 278 12.43 2.96 -14.71
N VAL A 279 12.96 2.76 -15.91
CA VAL A 279 14.37 3.00 -16.22
C VAL A 279 14.71 4.48 -16.09
N THR A 280 13.94 5.36 -16.74
CA THR A 280 14.22 6.80 -16.72
C THR A 280 14.04 7.40 -15.32
N SER A 281 13.07 6.93 -14.55
CA SER A 281 12.87 7.39 -13.18
C SER A 281 13.97 6.91 -12.23
N LEU A 282 14.50 5.68 -12.41
CA LEU A 282 15.64 5.21 -11.61
C LEU A 282 16.91 6.02 -11.91
N LEU A 283 17.15 6.36 -13.18
CA LEU A 283 18.26 7.25 -13.56
C LEU A 283 18.10 8.65 -12.96
N ALA A 284 16.89 9.20 -12.97
CA ALA A 284 16.59 10.49 -12.37
C ALA A 284 16.78 10.50 -10.84
N ILE A 285 16.42 9.41 -10.15
CA ILE A 285 16.69 9.24 -8.71
C ILE A 285 18.20 9.11 -8.46
N ALA A 286 18.93 8.35 -9.28
CA ALA A 286 20.38 8.25 -9.17
C ALA A 286 21.04 9.63 -9.32
N PHE A 287 20.58 10.44 -10.27
CA PHE A 287 21.00 11.83 -10.42
C PHE A 287 20.64 12.68 -9.19
N ALA A 288 19.43 12.54 -8.63
CA ALA A 288 19.02 13.28 -7.44
C ALA A 288 19.97 13.05 -6.25
N VAL A 289 20.51 11.84 -6.11
CA VAL A 289 21.37 11.45 -4.98
C VAL A 289 22.85 11.73 -5.23
N SER A 290 23.31 11.64 -6.47
CA SER A 290 24.74 11.69 -6.81
C SER A 290 25.15 12.86 -7.70
N GLY A 291 24.19 13.64 -8.20
CA GLY A 291 24.41 14.67 -9.22
C GLY A 291 25.42 15.73 -8.83
N SER A 292 25.48 16.11 -7.55
CA SER A 292 26.46 17.09 -7.06
C SER A 292 27.91 16.59 -7.09
N LEU A 293 28.15 15.28 -7.23
CA LEU A 293 29.50 14.73 -7.33
C LEU A 293 30.14 14.94 -8.71
N TYR A 294 29.32 15.21 -9.74
CA TYR A 294 29.78 15.30 -11.13
C TYR A 294 29.13 16.44 -11.92
N THR A 295 28.43 17.36 -11.25
CA THR A 295 27.89 18.59 -11.86
C THR A 295 28.28 19.79 -11.01
N THR A 296 28.01 21.00 -11.53
CA THR A 296 28.22 22.25 -10.79
C THR A 296 27.06 22.58 -9.84
N LEU A 297 26.01 21.76 -9.81
CA LEU A 297 24.86 21.96 -8.93
C LEU A 297 25.25 21.58 -7.51
N ASP A 298 24.74 22.33 -6.53
CA ASP A 298 24.84 21.88 -5.14
C ASP A 298 24.00 20.59 -4.91
N SER A 299 24.15 19.95 -3.76
CA SER A 299 23.41 18.73 -3.43
C SER A 299 21.89 18.91 -3.45
N THR A 300 21.40 20.09 -3.07
CA THR A 300 19.98 20.42 -3.00
C THR A 300 19.40 20.65 -4.39
N GLU A 301 20.09 21.41 -5.24
CA GLU A 301 19.73 21.67 -6.63
C GLU A 301 19.74 20.39 -7.45
N ALA A 302 20.79 19.57 -7.32
CA ALA A 302 20.88 18.26 -7.97
C ALA A 302 19.71 17.36 -7.55
N MET A 303 19.40 17.32 -6.25
CA MET A 303 18.25 16.60 -5.72
C MET A 303 16.93 17.10 -6.33
N ILE A 304 16.68 18.41 -6.33
CA ILE A 304 15.45 19.00 -6.88
C ILE A 304 15.28 18.65 -8.36
N VAL A 305 16.36 18.79 -9.16
CA VAL A 305 16.34 18.48 -10.60
C VAL A 305 16.04 17.01 -10.84
N GLY A 306 16.74 16.11 -10.15
CA GLY A 306 16.52 14.67 -10.29
C GLY A 306 15.11 14.24 -9.86
N MET A 307 14.59 14.81 -8.76
CA MET A 307 13.24 14.51 -8.27
C MET A 307 12.14 15.01 -9.20
N ARG A 308 12.31 16.19 -9.81
CA ARG A 308 11.40 16.69 -10.84
C ARG A 308 11.43 15.83 -12.10
N ALA A 309 12.61 15.45 -12.57
CA ALA A 309 12.75 14.55 -13.72
C ALA A 309 12.07 13.19 -13.46
N ALA A 310 12.24 12.64 -12.26
CA ALA A 310 11.58 11.41 -11.85
C ALA A 310 10.05 11.56 -11.81
N ALA A 311 9.52 12.67 -11.29
CA ALA A 311 8.08 12.95 -11.32
C ALA A 311 7.54 13.08 -12.76
N GLY A 312 8.31 13.68 -13.67
CA GLY A 312 7.96 13.78 -15.09
C GLY A 312 7.83 12.40 -15.77
N CYS A 313 8.64 11.42 -15.36
CA CYS A 313 8.50 10.04 -15.81
C CYS A 313 7.14 9.43 -15.42
N GLY A 314 6.46 9.98 -14.40
CA GLY A 314 5.10 9.60 -14.01
C GLY A 314 4.07 9.78 -15.12
N ILE A 315 4.31 10.64 -16.12
CA ILE A 315 3.42 10.84 -17.27
C ILE A 315 3.30 9.54 -18.07
N LEU A 316 4.41 8.82 -18.24
CA LEU A 316 4.45 7.53 -18.91
C LEU A 316 3.66 6.47 -18.13
N VAL A 317 3.71 6.53 -16.79
CA VAL A 317 2.94 5.64 -15.90
C VAL A 317 1.45 5.91 -16.01
N VAL A 318 1.03 7.18 -15.97
CA VAL A 318 -0.37 7.58 -16.14
C VAL A 318 -0.90 7.10 -17.49
N LEU A 319 -0.11 7.24 -18.56
CA LEU A 319 -0.47 6.76 -19.89
C LEU A 319 -0.57 5.23 -19.95
N ALA A 320 0.37 4.51 -19.33
CA ALA A 320 0.34 3.05 -19.24
C ALA A 320 -0.90 2.55 -18.48
N LEU A 321 -1.29 3.21 -17.38
CA LEU A 321 -2.51 2.92 -16.62
C LEU A 321 -3.77 3.19 -17.45
N ALA A 322 -3.83 4.32 -18.15
CA ALA A 322 -4.97 4.67 -19.01
C ALA A 322 -5.16 3.67 -20.17
N LEU A 323 -4.07 3.17 -20.74
CA LEU A 323 -4.11 2.14 -21.78
C LEU A 323 -4.63 0.79 -21.26
N ARG A 324 -4.39 0.48 -19.99
CA ARG A 324 -4.80 -0.78 -19.34
C ARG A 324 -6.17 -0.74 -18.67
N ALA A 325 -6.73 0.44 -18.43
CA ALA A 325 -8.02 0.56 -17.78
C ALA A 325 -9.13 -0.18 -18.57
N PRO A 326 -9.98 -0.98 -17.91
CA PRO A 326 -11.05 -1.73 -18.56
C PRO A 326 -12.07 -0.78 -19.18
N ARG A 327 -12.35 -0.95 -20.49
CA ARG A 327 -13.29 -0.11 -21.24
C ARG A 327 -14.61 -0.85 -21.45
N ARG A 328 -15.57 -0.70 -20.53
CA ARG A 328 -16.91 -1.30 -20.72
C ARG A 328 -17.89 -0.34 -21.40
N THR A 329 -17.72 0.97 -21.25
CA THR A 329 -18.59 1.99 -21.88
C THR A 329 -17.81 3.21 -22.39
N ALA A 330 -18.38 3.92 -23.38
CA ALA A 330 -17.80 5.17 -23.89
C ALA A 330 -17.64 6.24 -22.78
N ARG A 331 -18.56 6.26 -21.81
CA ARG A 331 -18.50 7.14 -20.64
C ARG A 331 -17.31 6.82 -19.74
N GLN A 332 -17.04 5.54 -19.46
CA GLN A 332 -15.86 5.12 -18.70
C GLN A 332 -14.56 5.45 -19.44
N GLN A 333 -14.54 5.29 -20.76
CA GLN A 333 -13.38 5.64 -21.57
C GLN A 333 -13.07 7.15 -21.49
N ARG A 334 -14.09 8.01 -21.61
CA ARG A 334 -13.92 9.46 -21.43
C ARG A 334 -13.42 9.81 -20.03
N ALA A 335 -13.94 9.14 -18.99
CA ALA A 335 -13.50 9.38 -17.62
C ALA A 335 -12.04 8.98 -17.38
N VAL A 336 -11.61 7.81 -17.89
CA VAL A 336 -10.22 7.36 -17.80
C VAL A 336 -9.28 8.34 -18.50
N TRP A 337 -9.59 8.75 -19.73
CA TRP A 337 -8.75 9.68 -20.47
C TRP A 337 -8.77 11.09 -19.89
N GLY A 338 -9.92 11.57 -19.43
CA GLY A 338 -10.02 12.86 -18.72
C GLY A 338 -9.16 12.88 -17.45
N ALA A 339 -9.22 11.81 -16.65
CA ALA A 339 -8.38 11.69 -15.46
C ALA A 339 -6.88 11.56 -15.81
N ALA A 340 -6.55 10.83 -16.87
CA ALA A 340 -5.18 10.71 -17.35
C ALA A 340 -4.62 12.05 -17.85
N THR A 341 -5.41 12.85 -18.57
CA THR A 341 -5.01 14.19 -19.01
C THR A 341 -4.80 15.14 -17.85
N LEU A 342 -5.69 15.11 -16.84
CA LEU A 342 -5.53 15.94 -15.63
C LEU A 342 -4.29 15.52 -14.83
N GLY A 343 -4.06 14.21 -14.68
CA GLY A 343 -2.85 13.68 -14.04
C GLY A 343 -1.57 14.07 -14.77
N ALA A 344 -1.54 13.92 -16.10
CA ALA A 344 -0.39 14.32 -16.92
C ALA A 344 -0.13 15.83 -16.85
N LEU A 345 -1.18 16.65 -16.93
CA LEU A 345 -1.07 18.10 -16.78
C LEU A 345 -0.49 18.47 -15.41
N THR A 346 -0.95 17.84 -14.34
CA THR A 346 -0.39 18.02 -12.98
C THR A 346 1.11 17.77 -12.98
N LEU A 347 1.56 16.66 -13.57
CA LEU A 347 2.98 16.31 -13.61
C LEU A 347 3.79 17.33 -14.42
N VAL A 348 3.26 17.84 -15.54
CA VAL A 348 3.91 18.92 -16.30
C VAL A 348 4.07 20.17 -15.44
N LEU A 349 3.05 20.56 -14.68
CA LEU A 349 3.12 21.72 -13.79
C LEU A 349 4.11 21.51 -12.64
N VAL A 350 4.18 20.30 -12.08
CA VAL A 350 5.17 19.92 -11.05
C VAL A 350 6.60 19.98 -11.62
N VAL A 351 6.83 19.42 -12.81
CA VAL A 351 8.15 19.36 -13.46
C VAL A 351 8.66 20.76 -13.82
N THR A 352 7.79 21.61 -14.36
CA THR A 352 8.14 23.00 -14.74
C THR A 352 8.32 23.91 -13.53
N GLY A 353 8.03 23.43 -12.31
CA GLY A 353 8.11 24.22 -11.09
C GLY A 353 7.07 25.36 -11.06
N TRP A 354 6.09 25.34 -11.95
CA TRP A 354 5.11 26.41 -12.04
C TRP A 354 4.24 26.40 -10.79
N GLY A 355 4.49 27.39 -9.94
CA GLY A 355 3.62 27.65 -8.80
C GLY A 355 3.78 26.72 -7.61
N THR A 356 4.72 25.78 -7.59
CA THR A 356 4.82 24.81 -6.46
C THR A 356 5.75 25.27 -5.34
N MET A 357 6.85 25.96 -5.66
CA MET A 357 7.86 26.39 -4.68
C MET A 357 8.35 27.83 -4.99
N LEU A 358 8.66 28.59 -3.95
CA LEU A 358 9.43 29.83 -3.99
C LEU A 358 10.93 29.50 -4.17
N PRO A 359 11.75 30.45 -4.64
CA PRO A 359 13.21 30.29 -4.64
C PRO A 359 13.78 29.93 -3.26
N SER A 360 13.10 30.33 -2.19
CA SER A 360 13.44 29.99 -0.80
C SER A 360 13.09 28.55 -0.39
N GLY A 361 12.59 27.71 -1.30
CA GLY A 361 12.09 26.37 -0.98
C GLY A 361 10.70 26.34 -0.33
N ASN A 362 10.09 27.50 -0.06
CA ASN A 362 8.76 27.56 0.55
C ASN A 362 7.65 27.29 -0.47
N PRO A 363 6.61 26.53 -0.12
CA PRO A 363 5.49 26.31 -1.01
C PRO A 363 4.80 27.61 -1.40
N ARG A 364 4.54 27.82 -2.71
CA ARG A 364 3.72 28.96 -3.15
C ARG A 364 2.23 28.65 -2.91
N PRO A 365 1.41 29.63 -2.48
CA PRO A 365 -0.03 29.43 -2.31
C PRO A 365 -0.73 28.90 -3.57
N ILE A 366 -0.28 29.35 -4.74
CA ILE A 366 -0.83 28.89 -6.04
C ILE A 366 -0.52 27.41 -6.32
N GLY A 367 0.43 26.81 -5.59
CA GLY A 367 0.77 25.39 -5.70
C GLY A 367 -0.40 24.51 -5.30
N ALA A 368 -1.20 24.91 -4.32
CA ALA A 368 -2.40 24.19 -3.93
C ALA A 368 -3.41 24.07 -5.09
N VAL A 369 -3.44 25.04 -6.01
CA VAL A 369 -4.32 25.03 -7.19
C VAL A 369 -3.91 23.95 -8.18
N VAL A 370 -2.61 23.70 -8.36
CA VAL A 370 -2.11 22.61 -9.23
C VAL A 370 -2.66 21.26 -8.79
N TRP A 371 -2.82 21.09 -7.48
CA TRP A 371 -3.29 19.84 -6.88
C TRP A 371 -4.81 19.67 -6.84
N LEU A 372 -5.57 20.68 -7.28
CA LEU A 372 -6.99 20.50 -7.62
C LEU A 372 -7.18 19.65 -8.88
N LEU A 373 -6.21 19.63 -9.80
CA LEU A 373 -6.28 18.83 -11.03
C LEU A 373 -6.31 17.32 -10.77
N PRO A 374 -5.38 16.71 -10.00
CA PRO A 374 -5.46 15.30 -9.67
C PRO A 374 -6.64 14.99 -8.74
N ALA A 375 -7.06 15.95 -7.92
CA ALA A 375 -8.27 15.79 -7.10
C ALA A 375 -9.51 15.66 -7.98
N ALA A 376 -9.67 16.57 -8.95
CA ALA A 376 -10.72 16.51 -9.96
C ALA A 376 -10.66 15.23 -10.79
N ALA A 377 -9.46 14.74 -11.13
CA ALA A 377 -9.27 13.48 -11.85
C ALA A 377 -9.82 12.29 -11.07
N ILE A 378 -9.48 12.18 -9.78
CA ILE A 378 -9.94 11.11 -8.90
C ILE A 378 -11.44 11.22 -8.66
N VAL A 379 -11.96 12.42 -8.39
CA VAL A 379 -13.41 12.69 -8.26
C VAL A 379 -14.14 12.25 -9.53
N TRP A 380 -13.64 12.62 -10.70
CA TRP A 380 -14.23 12.24 -11.98
C TRP A 380 -14.25 10.70 -12.15
N LEU A 381 -13.15 10.01 -11.85
CA LEU A 381 -13.10 8.54 -11.89
C LEU A 381 -14.08 7.88 -10.91
N VAL A 382 -14.14 8.39 -9.68
CA VAL A 382 -15.06 7.89 -8.64
C VAL A 382 -16.50 8.08 -9.12
N TRP A 383 -16.88 9.27 -9.57
CA TRP A 383 -18.22 9.54 -10.07
C TRP A 383 -18.59 8.74 -11.34
N ALA A 384 -17.62 8.49 -12.22
CA ALA A 384 -17.84 7.68 -13.41
C ALA A 384 -17.98 6.18 -13.10
N SER A 385 -17.40 5.71 -12.00
CA SER A 385 -17.39 4.30 -11.59
C SER A 385 -18.45 3.93 -10.54
N THR A 386 -18.84 4.87 -9.67
CA THR A 386 -19.69 4.62 -8.49
C THR A 386 -21.08 5.26 -8.58
N TRP A 387 -21.64 5.38 -9.79
CA TRP A 387 -22.92 6.06 -10.06
C TRP A 387 -24.12 5.66 -9.17
N ARG A 388 -24.03 4.48 -8.55
CA ARG A 388 -25.10 3.86 -7.75
C ARG A 388 -24.95 4.04 -6.23
N ASN A 389 -23.80 4.49 -5.73
CA ASN A 389 -23.58 4.75 -4.29
C ASN A 389 -23.07 6.19 -4.07
N ARG A 390 -24.00 7.15 -4.25
CA ARG A 390 -23.69 8.58 -4.29
C ARG A 390 -23.08 9.10 -2.98
N SER A 391 -23.47 8.56 -1.83
CA SER A 391 -22.91 8.96 -0.53
C SER A 391 -21.42 8.64 -0.42
N LEU A 392 -21.01 7.43 -0.84
CA LEU A 392 -19.59 7.05 -0.88
C LEU A 392 -18.81 7.90 -1.90
N ALA A 393 -19.40 8.14 -3.07
CA ALA A 393 -18.79 8.99 -4.09
C ALA A 393 -18.56 10.41 -3.56
N VAL A 394 -19.55 10.99 -2.88
CA VAL A 394 -19.46 12.31 -2.26
C VAL A 394 -18.42 12.32 -1.15
N ALA A 395 -18.41 11.33 -0.26
CA ALA A 395 -17.44 11.25 0.83
C ALA A 395 -15.99 11.15 0.31
N ILE A 396 -15.72 10.26 -0.64
CA ILE A 396 -14.39 10.14 -1.28
C ILE A 396 -14.03 11.43 -2.00
N SER A 397 -14.99 12.03 -2.71
CA SER A 397 -14.74 13.27 -3.45
C SER A 397 -14.39 14.43 -2.53
N LEU A 398 -15.08 14.55 -1.39
CA LEU A 398 -14.85 15.61 -0.41
C LEU A 398 -13.50 15.45 0.28
N ILE A 399 -13.14 14.22 0.68
CA ILE A 399 -11.82 13.89 1.23
C ILE A 399 -10.72 14.25 0.22
N VAL A 400 -10.84 13.76 -1.01
CA VAL A 400 -9.83 13.98 -2.05
C VAL A 400 -9.70 15.46 -2.43
N ALA A 401 -10.82 16.18 -2.60
CA ALA A 401 -10.83 17.58 -2.98
C ALA A 401 -10.24 18.51 -1.92
N VAL A 402 -10.47 18.22 -0.63
CA VAL A 402 -9.90 19.01 0.47
C VAL A 402 -8.44 18.66 0.68
N SER A 403 -8.08 17.37 0.64
CA SER A 403 -6.78 16.94 1.11
C SER A 403 -5.66 17.06 0.07
N LEU A 404 -5.92 16.85 -1.23
CA LEU A 404 -4.88 16.93 -2.27
C LEU A 404 -4.23 18.32 -2.41
N PRO A 405 -4.98 19.44 -2.39
CA PRO A 405 -4.42 20.79 -2.41
C PRO A 405 -3.46 21.08 -1.26
N ILE A 406 -3.74 20.52 -0.09
CA ILE A 406 -2.98 20.76 1.15
C ILE A 406 -1.66 19.97 1.14
N ILE A 407 -1.71 18.70 0.75
CA ILE A 407 -0.53 17.81 0.74
C ILE A 407 0.30 17.91 -0.52
N GLY A 408 -0.27 18.49 -1.57
CA GLY A 408 0.23 18.28 -2.91
C GLY A 408 1.70 18.67 -3.05
N GLN A 409 2.11 19.72 -2.36
CA GLN A 409 3.51 20.15 -2.33
C GLN A 409 4.44 19.09 -1.72
N ILE A 410 4.01 18.37 -0.67
CA ILE A 410 4.72 17.21 -0.14
C ILE A 410 4.69 16.06 -1.16
N LEU A 411 3.55 15.86 -1.82
CA LEU A 411 3.40 14.84 -2.84
C LEU A 411 4.28 15.07 -4.07
N ALA A 412 4.63 16.32 -4.40
CA ALA A 412 5.54 16.65 -5.49
C ALA A 412 6.90 15.97 -5.30
N ALA A 413 7.46 16.04 -4.08
CA ALA A 413 8.69 15.36 -3.72
C ALA A 413 8.51 13.83 -3.74
N VAL A 414 7.34 13.34 -3.35
CA VAL A 414 7.07 11.90 -3.21
C VAL A 414 6.82 11.22 -4.56
N LEU A 415 6.23 11.93 -5.52
CA LEU A 415 5.90 11.41 -6.86
C LEU A 415 7.13 10.92 -7.62
N GLY A 416 8.28 11.60 -7.48
CA GLY A 416 9.53 11.15 -8.09
C GLY A 416 9.95 9.76 -7.59
N ILE A 417 9.79 9.49 -6.29
CA ILE A 417 10.13 8.20 -5.67
C ILE A 417 9.08 7.12 -5.99
N LEU A 418 7.80 7.49 -6.12
CA LEU A 418 6.71 6.55 -6.38
C LEU A 418 6.66 6.08 -7.84
N THR A 419 7.07 6.93 -8.77
CA THR A 419 7.02 6.64 -10.21
C THR A 419 7.62 5.28 -10.62
N PRO A 420 8.87 4.91 -10.22
CA PRO A 420 9.44 3.64 -10.62
C PRO A 420 8.74 2.46 -9.95
N ILE A 421 8.24 2.61 -8.72
CA ILE A 421 7.51 1.58 -7.98
C ILE A 421 6.21 1.25 -8.72
N VAL A 422 5.40 2.27 -9.01
CA VAL A 422 4.13 2.08 -9.73
C VAL A 422 4.37 1.52 -11.12
N ALA A 423 5.40 2.01 -11.82
CA ALA A 423 5.80 1.50 -13.13
C ALA A 423 6.16 0.00 -13.08
N ILE A 424 6.98 -0.43 -12.11
CA ILE A 424 7.33 -1.85 -11.90
C ILE A 424 6.07 -2.69 -11.64
N VAL A 425 5.18 -2.22 -10.76
CA VAL A 425 3.91 -2.93 -10.50
C VAL A 425 3.12 -3.08 -11.78
N VAL A 426 3.00 -2.03 -12.60
CA VAL A 426 2.36 -2.10 -13.92
C VAL A 426 3.07 -3.12 -14.81
N VAL A 427 4.40 -3.17 -14.89
CA VAL A 427 5.10 -4.20 -15.70
C VAL A 427 4.68 -5.62 -15.30
N PHE A 428 4.55 -5.90 -14.00
CA PHE A 428 4.31 -7.25 -13.47
C PHE A 428 2.84 -7.62 -13.20
N MET A 429 1.91 -6.67 -13.24
CA MET A 429 0.48 -6.97 -13.12
C MET A 429 0.05 -7.95 -14.23
N ARG A 430 -0.35 -9.16 -13.81
CA ARG A 430 -1.07 -10.16 -14.63
C ARG A 430 -2.57 -10.00 -14.38
N GLU A 431 -3.36 -9.94 -15.45
CA GLU A 431 -4.83 -9.97 -15.33
C GLU A 431 -5.28 -11.42 -15.10
N GLY A 432 -6.12 -11.64 -14.08
CA GLY A 432 -6.63 -12.96 -13.67
C GLY A 432 -7.50 -13.68 -14.71
N THR A 433 -7.64 -13.15 -15.92
CA THR A 433 -8.42 -13.74 -17.01
C THR A 433 -7.73 -14.95 -17.64
N ASP A 434 -6.39 -14.97 -17.68
CA ASP A 434 -5.66 -16.08 -18.33
C ASP A 434 -5.71 -17.36 -17.49
N ALA A 435 -5.85 -17.24 -16.16
CA ALA A 435 -6.00 -18.39 -15.27
C ALA A 435 -7.38 -19.05 -15.39
N ALA A 436 -8.46 -18.25 -15.54
CA ALA A 436 -9.80 -18.77 -15.75
C ALA A 436 -9.98 -19.37 -17.16
N ALA A 437 -9.41 -18.73 -18.19
CA ALA A 437 -9.44 -19.24 -19.56
C ALA A 437 -8.64 -20.55 -19.73
N ASN A 438 -7.48 -20.67 -19.07
CA ASN A 438 -6.70 -21.92 -19.07
C ASN A 438 -7.33 -23.02 -18.21
N ALA A 439 -7.98 -22.67 -17.09
CA ALA A 439 -8.75 -23.64 -16.30
C ALA A 439 -9.99 -24.17 -17.04
N GLY A 440 -10.64 -23.31 -17.84
CA GLY A 440 -11.75 -23.71 -18.73
C GLY A 440 -11.31 -24.62 -19.87
N ARG A 441 -10.18 -24.30 -20.54
CA ARG A 441 -9.60 -25.16 -21.59
C ARG A 441 -9.08 -26.50 -21.07
N ALA A 442 -8.52 -26.52 -19.86
CA ALA A 442 -8.09 -27.77 -19.23
C ALA A 442 -9.28 -28.70 -18.89
N ARG A 443 -10.46 -28.15 -18.60
CA ARG A 443 -11.68 -28.96 -18.38
C ARG A 443 -12.29 -29.47 -19.69
N LEU A 444 -12.22 -28.70 -20.77
CA LEU A 444 -12.74 -29.10 -22.09
C LEU A 444 -11.87 -30.13 -22.81
N ASN A 445 -10.60 -30.27 -22.43
CA ASN A 445 -9.71 -31.31 -22.98
C ASN A 445 -9.71 -32.61 -22.14
N LEU A 446 -10.48 -32.64 -21.04
CA LEU A 446 -10.66 -33.82 -20.18
C LEU A 446 -12.09 -34.37 -20.20
N SER A 447 -12.95 -33.79 -21.05
CA SER A 447 -14.25 -34.31 -21.47
C SER A 447 -14.16 -34.74 -22.93
#